data_AF-A0A5F9D511-F1
#
_entry.id   AF-A0A5F9D511-F1
#
_cell.length_a   1.000
_cell.length_b   1.000
_cell.length_c   1.000
_cell.angle_alpha   90.00
_cell.angle_beta   90.00
_cell.angle_gamma   90.00
#
_symmetry.space_group_name_H-M   'P 1'
#
loop_
_entity.id
_entity.type
_entity.pdbx_description
1 polymer ?
#
loop_
_entity_poly.entity_id
_entity_poly.type
_entity_poly.pdbx_seq_one_letter_code
_entity_poly.pdbx_strand_id
1 'polypeptide(L)' 'MDTQKDVQPPKQQPMIYICGECHTENEVSWDPIRCRECGYGIMYWKRTKRSVVFDGKSKMEAGTTKK' A
#
# COMPACT_ATOMS: atom_id res chain seq x y z
N MET A 1 -11.53 23.90 -32.33
CA MET A 1 -12.73 23.45 -31.58
C MET A 1 -12.26 22.35 -30.68
N ASP A 2 -11.71 22.78 -29.56
CA ASP A 2 -10.82 22.00 -28.73
C ASP A 2 -11.66 21.37 -27.63
N THR A 3 -11.88 20.07 -27.77
CA THR A 3 -12.66 19.26 -26.84
C THR A 3 -11.91 19.22 -25.51
N GLN A 4 -12.31 20.09 -24.58
CA GLN A 4 -11.89 20.05 -23.18
C GLN A 4 -12.34 18.73 -22.57
N LYS A 5 -11.42 17.77 -22.47
CA LYS A 5 -11.63 16.51 -21.74
C LYS A 5 -11.59 16.84 -20.26
N ASP A 6 -12.76 16.75 -19.64
CA ASP A 6 -13.00 16.85 -18.20
C ASP A 6 -12.07 15.86 -17.45
N VAL A 7 -11.06 16.39 -16.76
CA VAL A 7 -10.18 15.61 -15.89
C VAL A 7 -11.00 15.31 -14.63
N GLN A 8 -11.67 14.16 -14.63
CA GLN A 8 -12.35 13.71 -13.42
C GLN A 8 -11.34 13.61 -12.27
N PRO A 9 -11.65 14.17 -11.08
CA PRO A 9 -10.79 14.01 -9.91
C PRO A 9 -10.68 12.52 -9.58
N PRO A 10 -9.48 12.03 -9.22
CA PRO A 10 -9.27 10.62 -8.94
C PRO A 10 -10.20 10.16 -7.81
N LYS A 11 -11.06 9.16 -8.11
CA LYS A 11 -11.93 8.51 -7.12
C LYS A 11 -11.09 8.06 -5.94
N GLN A 12 -11.45 8.51 -4.73
CA GLN A 12 -10.77 8.18 -3.47
C GLN A 12 -10.71 6.66 -3.34
N GLN A 13 -9.52 6.08 -3.50
CA GLN A 13 -9.30 4.65 -3.31
C GLN A 13 -9.29 4.35 -1.82
N PRO A 14 -9.94 3.27 -1.36
CA PRO A 14 -9.88 2.87 0.04
C PRO A 14 -8.43 2.57 0.43
N MET A 15 -7.98 3.18 1.52
CA MET A 15 -6.61 3.08 2.01
C MET A 15 -6.48 1.83 2.89
N ILE A 16 -5.72 0.86 2.41
CA ILE A 16 -5.58 -0.45 3.06
C ILE A 16 -4.37 -0.46 3.98
N TYR A 17 -4.57 -0.88 5.22
CA TYR A 17 -3.53 -1.08 6.23
C TYR A 17 -3.38 -2.56 6.56
N ILE A 18 -2.20 -2.95 7.05
CA ILE A 18 -1.86 -4.32 7.43
C ILE A 18 -1.63 -4.33 8.94
N CYS A 19 -2.37 -5.18 9.64
CA CYS A 19 -2.22 -5.43 11.08
C CYS A 19 -0.82 -5.96 11.43
N GLY A 20 -0.21 -5.47 12.53
CA GLY A 20 1.11 -5.92 12.95
C GLY A 20 1.19 -7.37 13.46
N GLU A 21 0.14 -7.86 14.12
CA GLU A 21 0.09 -9.22 14.68
C GLU A 21 -0.56 -10.22 13.72
N CYS A 22 -1.73 -9.85 13.20
CA CYS A 22 -2.58 -10.71 12.40
C CYS A 22 -2.29 -10.64 10.90
N HIS A 23 -1.43 -9.71 10.46
CA HIS A 23 -1.06 -9.49 9.05
C HIS A 23 -2.27 -9.34 8.09
N THR A 24 -3.44 -9.04 8.65
CA THR A 24 -4.69 -8.96 7.92
C THR A 24 -4.89 -7.55 7.40
N GLU A 25 -5.49 -7.47 6.22
CA GLU A 25 -5.82 -6.23 5.56
C GLU A 25 -7.04 -5.59 6.21
N ASN A 26 -6.86 -4.39 6.76
CA ASN A 26 -7.93 -3.62 7.38
C ASN A 26 -8.20 -2.34 6.60
N GLU A 27 -9.47 -2.11 6.30
CA GLU A 27 -9.98 -0.83 5.79
C GLU A 27 -10.18 0.10 6.99
N VAL A 28 -9.36 1.14 7.10
CA VAL A 28 -9.43 2.08 8.23
C VAL A 28 -10.63 3.00 8.03
N SER A 29 -11.49 3.04 9.05
CA SER A 29 -12.59 3.99 9.17
C SER A 29 -12.14 5.21 9.98
N TRP A 30 -13.02 6.21 10.14
CA TRP A 30 -12.80 7.37 11.02
C TRP A 30 -12.81 7.03 12.53
N ASP A 31 -13.06 5.77 12.88
CA ASP A 31 -13.00 5.22 14.24
C ASP A 31 -11.54 5.07 14.73
N PRO A 32 -11.27 5.08 16.05
CA PRO A 32 -9.95 4.80 16.60
C PRO A 32 -9.27 3.58 15.95
N ILE A 33 -8.01 3.73 15.57
CA ILE A 33 -7.26 2.71 14.84
C ILE A 33 -7.10 1.42 15.69
N ARG A 34 -7.94 0.43 15.40
CA ARG A 34 -7.92 -0.89 16.02
C ARG A 34 -8.21 -1.94 14.97
N CYS A 35 -7.48 -3.05 15.02
CA CYS A 35 -7.78 -4.17 14.15
C CYS A 35 -9.10 -4.82 14.58
N ARG A 36 -9.97 -5.15 13.62
CA ARG A 36 -11.29 -5.76 13.88
C ARG A 36 -11.22 -7.17 14.47
N GLU A 37 -10.14 -7.91 14.21
CA GLU A 37 -10.02 -9.32 14.64
C GLU A 37 -9.25 -9.49 15.94
N CYS A 38 -8.22 -8.68 16.19
CA CYS A 38 -7.34 -8.83 17.35
C CYS A 38 -7.31 -7.64 18.31
N GLY A 39 -7.93 -6.50 17.96
CA GLY A 39 -7.95 -5.30 18.81
C GLY A 39 -6.61 -4.58 18.95
N TYR A 40 -5.55 -5.04 18.28
CA TYR A 40 -4.25 -4.37 18.27
C TYR A 40 -4.35 -3.00 17.58
N GLY A 41 -3.69 -2.00 18.17
CA GLY A 41 -3.71 -0.61 17.69
C GLY A 41 -2.59 -0.23 16.73
N ILE A 42 -1.67 -1.15 16.44
CA ILE A 42 -0.53 -0.91 15.55
C ILE A 42 -0.79 -1.56 14.20
N MET A 43 -0.80 -0.73 13.14
CA MET A 43 -0.94 -1.18 11.75
C MET A 43 0.12 -0.52 10.87
N TYR A 44 0.58 -1.24 9.86
CA TYR A 44 1.48 -0.77 8.83
C TYR A 44 0.72 -0.37 7.57
N TRP A 45 1.26 0.55 6.78
CA TRP A 45 0.66 0.89 5.50
C TRP A 45 1.03 -0.14 4.43
N LYS A 46 0.06 -0.57 3.63
CA LYS A 46 0.29 -1.47 2.51
C LYS A 46 1.21 -0.81 1.47
N ARG A 47 2.21 -1.58 0.99
CA ARG A 47 3.14 -1.13 -0.04
C ARG A 47 2.40 -0.70 -1.30
N THR A 48 2.86 0.37 -1.92
CA THR A 48 2.30 0.84 -3.20
C THR A 48 2.57 -0.18 -4.31
N LYS A 49 1.60 -0.34 -5.22
CA LYS A 49 1.76 -1.17 -6.43
C LYS A 49 2.62 -0.50 -7.51
N ARG A 50 3.03 0.75 -7.30
CA ARG A 50 3.88 1.50 -8.24
C ARG A 50 5.30 0.94 -8.16
N SER A 51 5.90 0.68 -9.31
CA SER A 51 7.31 0.27 -9.40
C SER A 51 8.19 1.37 -8.84
N VAL A 52 9.09 1.00 -7.93
CA VAL A 52 10.13 1.91 -7.43
C VAL A 52 11.40 1.63 -8.23
N VAL A 53 11.86 2.64 -8.98
CA VAL A 53 13.15 2.57 -9.68
C VAL A 53 14.24 2.99 -8.71
N PHE A 54 15.20 2.11 -8.48
CA PHE A 54 16.39 2.42 -7.69
C PHE A 54 17.56 2.57 -8.67
N ASP A 55 18.18 3.75 -8.74
CA ASP A 55 19.39 3.98 -9.53
C ASP A 55 20.60 3.44 -8.74
N GLY A 56 20.76 2.12 -8.75
CA GLY A 56 21.80 1.42 -8.02
C GLY A 56 23.01 1.14 -8.91
N LYS A 57 24.11 1.89 -8.75
CA LYS A 57 25.43 1.45 -9.21
C LYS A 57 25.99 0.40 -8.25
N SER A 58 25.45 -0.81 -8.27
CA SER A 58 26.00 -1.93 -7.52
C SER A 58 25.86 -3.20 -8.34
N LYS A 59 26.99 -3.77 -8.78
CA LYS A 59 27.06 -5.18 -9.23
C LYS A 59 26.59 -6.02 -8.05
N MET A 60 25.37 -6.50 -8.10
CA MET A 60 24.93 -7.62 -7.25
C MET A 60 24.63 -8.78 -8.19
N GLU A 61 25.45 -9.82 -8.10
CA GLU A 61 25.17 -11.09 -8.77
C GLU A 61 23.87 -11.66 -8.22
N ALA A 62 23.02 -12.13 -9.13
CA ALA A 62 21.69 -12.62 -8.84
C ALA A 62 21.77 -13.95 -8.06
N GLY A 63 21.70 -13.86 -6.74
CA GLY A 63 21.39 -14.99 -5.87
C GLY A 63 19.89 -15.26 -5.86
N THR A 64 19.39 -16.06 -6.80
CA THR A 64 18.09 -16.72 -6.65
C THR A 64 18.14 -17.57 -5.38
N THR A 65 17.32 -17.26 -4.38
CA THR A 65 16.90 -18.25 -3.39
C THR A 65 15.38 -18.24 -3.36
N LYS A 66 14.81 -19.15 -4.16
CA LYS A 66 13.43 -19.59 -4.01
C LYS A 66 13.51 -21.06 -3.61
N LYS A 67 13.15 -21.32 -2.36
CA LYS A 67 12.82 -22.66 -1.85
C LYS A 67 11.36 -22.92 -2.13
#